data_AF-B3G9T9-F1
#
_entry.id   AF-B3G9T9-F1
#
_cell.length_a   1.000
_cell.length_b   1.000
_cell.length_c   1.000
_cell.angle_alpha   90.00
_cell.angle_beta   90.00
_cell.angle_gamma   90.00
#
_symmetry.space_group_name_H-M   'P 1'
#
loop_
_entity.id
_entity.type
_entity.pdbx_description
1 polymer ?
#
loop_
_entity_poly.entity_id
_entity_poly.type
_entity_poly.pdbx_seq_one_letter_code
_entity_poly.pdbx_strand_id
1 'polypeptide(L)'
;LNMHFVSNVDGTHIVETLKPLNPETTLFLVASKTFTTQETMTNAHSARDWFLAEAGDNAHVAKHFAALSTNATAVAEFGIDTDNMFEFWDWVGGRYSLWSAIGLSISLSIGFDNFVELLDGAHEMDNHFASTELESN
;
A
#
# COMPACT_ATOMS: atom_id res chain seq x y z
N LEU A 1 -8.13 -5.23 12.73
CA LEU A 1 -7.96 -4.02 11.89
C LEU A 1 -9.17 -3.95 10.96
N ASN A 2 -9.68 -2.74 10.69
CA ASN A 2 -10.72 -2.55 9.68
C ASN A 2 -10.04 -2.05 8.41
N MET A 3 -10.21 -2.79 7.30
CA MET A 3 -9.52 -2.50 6.04
C MET A 3 -10.43 -1.70 5.12
N HIS A 4 -9.90 -0.62 4.56
CA HIS A 4 -10.57 0.24 3.59
C HIS A 4 -9.67 0.41 2.36
N PHE A 5 -10.24 0.37 1.16
CA PHE A 5 -9.49 0.50 -0.09
C PHE A 5 -10.05 1.66 -0.91
N VAL A 6 -9.24 2.71 -1.07
CA VAL A 6 -9.58 3.89 -1.87
C VAL A 6 -8.76 3.89 -3.14
N SER A 7 -9.42 3.85 -4.29
CA SER A 7 -8.77 3.75 -5.61
C SER A 7 -9.38 4.65 -6.68
N ASN A 8 -10.59 5.16 -6.46
CA ASN A 8 -11.28 5.98 -7.45
C ASN A 8 -10.80 7.44 -7.33
N VAL A 9 -10.70 8.14 -8.47
CA VAL A 9 -10.37 9.57 -8.52
C VAL A 9 -11.52 10.45 -8.04
N ASP A 10 -12.76 9.94 -8.11
CA ASP A 10 -13.92 10.62 -7.55
C ASP A 10 -13.73 10.82 -6.03
N GLY A 11 -13.64 12.08 -5.62
CA GLY A 11 -13.43 12.48 -4.23
C GLY A 11 -14.50 11.95 -3.27
N THR A 12 -15.67 11.55 -3.77
CA THR A 12 -16.70 10.88 -2.96
C THR A 12 -16.14 9.64 -2.29
N HIS A 13 -15.29 8.86 -2.96
CA HIS A 13 -14.77 7.61 -2.41
C HIS A 13 -13.93 7.84 -1.15
N ILE A 14 -12.96 8.77 -1.20
CA ILE A 14 -12.12 9.09 -0.03
C ILE A 14 -12.94 9.76 1.07
N VAL A 15 -13.84 10.69 0.72
CA VAL A 15 -14.65 11.43 1.69
C VAL A 15 -15.57 10.48 2.47
N GLU A 16 -16.34 9.63 1.79
CA GLU A 16 -17.22 8.68 2.48
C GLU A 16 -16.44 7.65 3.30
N THR A 17 -15.25 7.24 2.82
CA THR A 17 -14.38 6.30 3.55
C THR A 17 -13.85 6.90 4.85
N LEU A 18 -13.47 8.18 4.85
CA LEU A 18 -12.88 8.86 6.02
C LEU A 18 -13.91 9.27 7.06
N LYS A 19 -15.17 9.55 6.68
CA LYS A 19 -16.23 10.01 7.59
C LYS A 19 -16.38 9.22 8.90
N PRO A 20 -16.38 7.87 8.90
CA PRO A 20 -16.52 7.10 10.13
C PRO A 20 -15.19 6.83 10.86
N LEU A 21 -14.04 7.29 10.33
CA LEU A 21 -12.72 6.95 10.86
C LEU A 21 -12.23 7.98 11.89
N ASN A 22 -11.38 7.52 12.80
CA ASN A 22 -10.70 8.36 13.78
C ASN A 22 -9.23 8.57 13.35
N PRO A 23 -8.76 9.82 13.15
CA PRO A 23 -7.37 10.12 12.81
C PRO A 23 -6.34 9.48 13.76
N GLU A 24 -6.63 9.42 15.06
CA GLU A 24 -5.72 8.87 16.08
C GLU A 24 -5.47 7.36 15.95
N THR A 25 -6.37 6.64 15.28
CA THR A 25 -6.31 5.17 15.16
C THR A 25 -6.22 4.67 13.72
N THR A 26 -5.99 5.58 12.77
CA THR A 26 -5.96 5.23 11.34
C THR A 26 -4.53 5.24 10.81
N LEU A 27 -4.15 4.16 10.12
CA LEU A 27 -2.89 4.07 9.36
C LEU A 27 -3.21 4.11 7.86
N PHE A 28 -2.53 4.97 7.13
CA PHE A 28 -2.64 5.11 5.68
C PHE A 28 -1.47 4.43 4.99
N LEU A 29 -1.78 3.57 4.03
CA LEU A 29 -0.81 2.96 3.13
C LEU A 29 -0.96 3.57 1.74
N VAL A 30 0.02 4.38 1.31
CA VAL A 30 0.01 5.02 -0.01
C VAL A 30 0.71 4.10 -1.01
N ALA A 31 -0.07 3.41 -1.84
CA ALA A 31 0.42 2.43 -2.80
C ALA A 31 0.56 3.03 -4.21
N SER A 32 1.77 3.43 -4.59
CA SER A 32 2.06 3.88 -5.96
C SER A 32 3.53 3.65 -6.30
N LYS A 33 3.78 2.88 -7.36
CA LYS A 33 5.13 2.58 -7.84
C LYS A 33 5.95 3.83 -8.11
N THR A 34 5.39 4.76 -8.89
CA THR A 34 6.07 6.00 -9.27
C THR A 34 5.90 7.09 -8.22
N PHE A 35 4.92 6.94 -7.32
CA PHE A 35 4.48 7.96 -6.37
C PHE A 35 4.03 9.28 -7.03
N THR A 36 3.55 9.17 -8.29
CA THR A 36 3.10 10.30 -9.10
C THR A 36 1.76 10.05 -9.76
N THR A 37 1.16 8.87 -9.58
CA THR A 37 -0.16 8.52 -10.12
C THR A 37 -1.19 9.54 -9.62
N GLN A 38 -1.80 10.28 -10.54
CA GLN A 38 -2.63 11.44 -10.21
C GLN A 38 -3.76 11.07 -9.25
N GLU A 39 -4.47 9.98 -9.53
CA GLU A 39 -5.60 9.50 -8.75
C GLU A 39 -5.16 9.12 -7.33
N THR A 40 -4.06 8.36 -7.20
CA THR A 40 -3.51 7.95 -5.91
C THR A 40 -3.03 9.14 -5.10
N MET A 41 -2.26 10.05 -5.71
CA MET A 41 -1.70 11.20 -5.01
C MET A 41 -2.76 12.21 -4.61
N THR A 42 -3.81 12.41 -5.43
CA THR A 42 -4.96 13.25 -5.06
C THR A 42 -5.66 12.69 -3.81
N ASN A 43 -5.88 11.37 -3.76
CA ASN A 43 -6.45 10.72 -2.57
C ASN A 43 -5.51 10.79 -1.36
N ALA A 44 -4.21 10.58 -1.56
CA ALA A 44 -3.21 10.63 -0.49
C ALA A 44 -3.12 12.02 0.15
N HIS A 45 -3.12 13.08 -0.67
CA HIS A 45 -3.16 14.45 -0.17
C HIS A 45 -4.47 14.75 0.58
N SER A 46 -5.62 14.29 0.06
CA SER A 46 -6.91 14.45 0.75
C SER A 46 -6.92 13.77 2.12
N ALA A 47 -6.36 12.56 2.22
CA ALA A 47 -6.23 11.84 3.49
C ALA A 47 -5.26 12.54 4.45
N ARG A 48 -4.14 13.06 3.95
CA ARG A 48 -3.16 13.84 4.73
C ARG A 48 -3.79 15.12 5.28
N ASP A 49 -4.51 15.87 4.46
CA ASP A 49 -5.17 17.10 4.89
C ASP A 49 -6.25 16.82 5.94
N TRP A 50 -7.05 15.77 5.74
CA TRP A 50 -8.03 15.29 6.73
C TRP A 50 -7.36 14.91 8.06
N PHE A 51 -6.24 14.18 8.02
CA PHE A 51 -5.51 13.78 9.21
C PHE A 51 -4.90 14.99 9.95
N LEU A 52 -4.27 15.91 9.22
CA LEU A 52 -3.62 17.09 9.79
C LEU A 52 -4.60 18.12 10.33
N ALA A 53 -5.85 18.13 9.86
CA ALA A 53 -6.90 18.95 10.43
C ALA A 53 -7.13 18.65 11.93
N GLU A 54 -6.91 17.39 12.35
CA GLU A 54 -6.98 16.97 13.75
C GLU A 54 -5.59 16.94 14.41
N ALA A 55 -4.59 16.34 13.74
CA ALA A 55 -3.27 16.14 14.33
C ALA A 55 -2.46 17.43 14.52
N GLY A 56 -2.71 18.47 13.72
CA GLY A 56 -2.14 19.82 13.86
C GLY A 56 -0.65 19.98 13.54
N ASP A 57 0.16 18.91 13.55
CA ASP A 57 1.60 18.93 13.28
C ASP A 57 1.97 17.92 12.18
N ASN A 58 2.74 18.40 11.18
CA ASN A 58 3.30 17.56 10.10
C ASN A 58 4.20 16.44 10.63
N ALA A 59 4.83 16.61 11.80
CA ALA A 59 5.65 15.56 12.42
C ALA A 59 4.85 14.27 12.70
N HIS A 60 3.52 14.34 12.79
CA HIS A 60 2.66 13.19 13.00
C HIS A 60 2.40 12.36 11.74
N VAL A 61 2.62 12.91 10.53
CA VAL A 61 2.47 12.17 9.26
C VAL A 61 3.35 10.92 9.28
N ALA A 62 4.58 11.04 9.76
CA ALA A 62 5.52 9.93 9.88
C ALA A 62 5.03 8.77 10.76
N LYS A 63 4.01 8.95 11.60
CA LYS A 63 3.45 7.87 12.45
C LYS A 63 2.19 7.22 11.88
N HIS A 64 1.53 7.88 10.93
CA HIS A 64 0.22 7.46 10.41
C HIS A 64 0.23 7.21 8.89
N PHE A 65 1.34 7.45 8.20
CA PHE A 65 1.47 7.22 6.78
C PHE A 65 2.70 6.37 6.49
N ALA A 66 2.51 5.33 5.70
CA ALA A 66 3.57 4.53 5.10
C ALA A 66 3.40 4.49 3.57
N ALA A 67 4.51 4.34 2.85
CA ALA A 67 4.51 4.31 1.39
C ALA A 67 4.91 2.94 0.86
N LEU A 68 4.24 2.49 -0.19
CA LEU A 68 4.61 1.30 -0.97
C LEU A 68 5.03 1.83 -2.35
N SER A 69 6.34 2.03 -2.54
CA SER A 69 6.86 2.78 -3.69
C SER A 69 8.31 2.45 -4.01
N THR A 70 8.78 2.91 -5.17
CA THR A 70 10.19 2.85 -5.58
C THR A 70 10.82 4.24 -5.64
N ASN A 71 10.10 5.29 -5.23
CA ASN A 71 10.48 6.70 -5.39
C ASN A 71 10.68 7.38 -4.03
N ALA A 72 11.81 7.12 -3.39
CA ALA A 72 12.15 7.66 -2.07
C ALA A 72 12.08 9.20 -2.01
N THR A 73 12.50 9.88 -3.08
CA THR A 73 12.45 11.35 -3.16
C THR A 73 11.03 11.88 -3.05
N ALA A 74 10.09 11.36 -3.86
CA ALA A 74 8.71 11.81 -3.83
C ALA A 74 7.98 11.42 -2.53
N VAL A 75 8.35 10.29 -1.93
CA VAL A 75 7.85 9.87 -0.60
C VAL A 75 8.29 10.85 0.49
N ALA A 76 9.57 11.22 0.51
CA ALA A 76 10.11 12.20 1.44
C ALA A 76 9.49 13.59 1.24
N GLU A 77 9.32 14.03 -0.01
CA GLU A 77 8.66 15.30 -0.36
C GLU A 77 7.19 15.34 0.10
N PHE A 78 6.50 14.20 0.07
CA PHE A 78 5.14 14.08 0.61
C PHE A 78 5.10 14.21 2.15
N GLY A 79 6.22 13.96 2.84
CA GLY A 79 6.35 14.05 4.30
C GLY A 79 6.28 12.71 5.01
N ILE A 80 6.37 11.59 4.29
CA ILE A 80 6.52 10.26 4.88
C ILE A 80 8.00 10.02 5.18
N ASP A 81 8.29 9.50 6.37
CA ASP A 81 9.63 9.03 6.71
C ASP A 81 10.03 7.88 5.78
N THR A 82 11.21 7.96 5.16
CA THR A 82 11.69 6.91 4.26
C THR A 82 11.90 5.57 4.96
N ASP A 83 12.07 5.56 6.29
CA ASP A 83 12.07 4.32 7.08
C ASP A 83 10.69 3.63 7.10
N ASN A 84 9.62 4.37 6.78
CA ASN A 84 8.26 3.86 6.56
C ASN A 84 7.92 3.70 5.06
N MET A 85 8.93 3.69 4.20
CA MET A 85 8.79 3.30 2.80
C MET A 85 9.15 1.82 2.63
N PHE A 86 8.22 1.04 2.12
CA PHE A 86 8.44 -0.35 1.75
C PHE A 86 8.68 -0.42 0.25
N GLU A 87 9.93 -0.69 -0.10
CA GLU A 87 10.39 -0.70 -1.48
C GLU A 87 9.91 -1.95 -2.24
N PHE A 88 9.72 -1.78 -3.56
CA PHE A 88 9.67 -2.88 -4.52
C PHE A 88 10.35 -2.43 -5.83
N TRP A 89 10.34 -3.26 -6.88
CA TRP A 89 11.21 -3.03 -8.03
C TRP A 89 10.48 -2.80 -9.36
N ASP A 90 11.24 -2.30 -10.34
CA ASP A 90 10.80 -2.01 -11.71
C ASP A 90 10.27 -3.26 -12.44
N TRP A 91 10.87 -4.42 -12.21
CA TRP A 91 10.43 -5.71 -12.77
C TRP A 91 9.14 -6.26 -12.14
N VAL A 92 8.68 -5.70 -11.01
CA VAL A 92 7.37 -6.05 -10.44
C VAL A 92 6.28 -5.29 -11.18
N GLY A 93 5.57 -5.97 -12.08
CA GLY A 93 4.44 -5.41 -12.81
C GLY A 93 3.22 -5.19 -11.90
N GLY A 94 2.48 -4.10 -12.10
CA GLY A 94 1.38 -3.70 -11.19
C GLY A 94 0.33 -4.79 -10.96
N ARG A 95 -0.09 -5.51 -12.01
CA ARG A 95 -1.06 -6.62 -11.91
C ARG A 95 -0.49 -7.92 -11.29
N TYR A 96 0.82 -7.97 -11.05
CA TYR A 96 1.51 -9.09 -10.40
C TYR A 96 2.19 -8.64 -9.09
N SER A 97 1.75 -7.52 -8.51
CA SER A 97 2.48 -6.87 -7.43
C SER A 97 2.07 -7.30 -6.02
N LEU A 98 0.96 -8.01 -5.84
CA LEU A 98 0.44 -8.35 -4.51
C LEU A 98 1.42 -9.14 -3.63
N TRP A 99 2.38 -9.84 -4.25
CA TRP A 99 3.42 -10.62 -3.58
C TRP A 99 4.59 -9.78 -3.06
N SER A 100 4.68 -8.51 -3.47
CA SER A 100 5.71 -7.57 -3.03
C SER A 100 5.26 -6.77 -1.81
N ALA A 101 5.96 -5.67 -1.49
CA ALA A 101 5.53 -4.68 -0.51
C ALA A 101 4.07 -4.21 -0.69
N ILE A 102 3.51 -4.24 -1.91
CA ILE A 102 2.10 -3.92 -2.16
C ILE A 102 1.14 -4.82 -1.34
N GLY A 103 1.56 -6.05 -1.02
CA GLY A 103 0.84 -6.98 -0.16
C GLY A 103 0.81 -6.63 1.33
N LEU A 104 1.43 -5.53 1.77
CA LEU A 104 1.49 -5.15 3.19
C LEU A 104 0.10 -5.06 3.85
N SER A 105 -0.91 -4.57 3.12
CA SER A 105 -2.29 -4.54 3.61
C SER A 105 -2.86 -5.94 3.90
N ILE A 106 -2.49 -6.93 3.09
CA ILE A 106 -2.85 -8.34 3.30
C ILE A 106 -2.14 -8.85 4.55
N SER A 107 -0.82 -8.68 4.62
CA SER A 107 -0.02 -9.09 5.79
C SER A 107 -0.52 -8.49 7.10
N LEU A 108 -0.93 -7.23 7.13
CA LEU A 108 -1.50 -6.60 8.33
C LEU A 108 -2.87 -7.19 8.69
N SER A 109 -3.68 -7.52 7.69
CA SER A 109 -5.03 -8.06 7.86
C SER A 109 -5.05 -9.49 8.38
N ILE A 110 -4.17 -10.35 7.86
CA ILE A 110 -4.16 -11.78 8.17
C ILE A 110 -2.97 -12.23 9.03
N GLY A 111 -2.02 -11.35 9.33
CA GLY A 111 -0.77 -11.71 10.01
C GLY A 111 0.31 -12.19 9.04
N PHE A 112 1.57 -12.00 9.41
CA PHE A 112 2.71 -12.28 8.52
C PHE A 112 2.85 -13.77 8.20
N ASP A 113 2.63 -14.66 9.17
CA ASP A 113 2.72 -16.12 8.96
C ASP A 113 1.76 -16.59 7.86
N ASN A 114 0.50 -16.12 7.90
CA ASN A 114 -0.49 -16.44 6.86
C ASN A 114 -0.15 -15.79 5.50
N PHE A 115 0.54 -14.65 5.49
CA PHE A 115 1.05 -14.06 4.25
C PHE A 115 2.20 -14.88 3.68
N VAL A 116 3.09 -15.44 4.51
CA VAL A 116 4.13 -16.38 4.08
C VAL A 116 3.52 -17.64 3.48
N GLU A 117 2.48 -18.23 4.10
CA GLU A 117 1.78 -19.39 3.53
C GLU A 117 1.20 -19.08 2.13
N LEU A 118 0.68 -17.86 1.92
CA LEU A 118 0.22 -17.41 0.60
C LEU A 118 1.37 -17.33 -0.42
N LEU A 119 2.54 -16.83 0.00
CA LEU A 119 3.73 -16.77 -0.85
C LEU A 119 4.27 -18.17 -1.19
N ASP A 120 4.29 -19.08 -0.22
CA ASP A 120 4.75 -20.45 -0.39
C ASP A 120 3.86 -21.20 -1.38
N GLY A 121 2.54 -21.07 -1.29
CA GLY A 121 1.62 -21.66 -2.25
C GLY A 121 1.81 -21.12 -3.68
N ALA A 122 2.13 -19.83 -3.84
CA ALA A 122 2.47 -19.26 -5.15
C ALA A 122 3.80 -19.84 -5.67
N HIS A 123 4.81 -19.95 -4.80
CA HIS A 123 6.11 -20.50 -5.16
C HIS A 123 6.03 -21.99 -5.55
N GLU A 124 5.21 -22.78 -4.87
CA GLU A 124 4.93 -24.17 -5.25
C GLU A 124 4.34 -24.26 -6.67
N MET A 125 3.38 -23.39 -7.00
CA MET A 125 2.78 -23.35 -8.33
C MET A 125 3.76 -22.85 -9.40
N ASP A 126 4.60 -21.86 -9.07
CA ASP A 126 5.67 -21.40 -9.96
C ASP A 126 6.65 -22.55 -10.29
N ASN A 127 7.01 -23.36 -9.28
CA ASN A 127 7.87 -24.52 -9.46
C ASN A 127 7.20 -25.61 -10.32
N HIS A 128 5.91 -25.90 -10.09
CA HIS A 128 5.14 -26.82 -10.94
C HIS A 128 5.10 -26.32 -12.39
N PHE A 129 4.70 -25.07 -12.60
CA PHE A 129 4.60 -24.49 -13.94
C PHE A 129 5.94 -24.51 -14.69
N ALA A 130 7.05 -24.22 -14.01
CA ALA A 130 8.37 -24.16 -14.62
C ALA A 130 9.00 -25.53 -14.91
N SER A 131 8.63 -26.59 -14.16
CA SER A 131 9.32 -27.89 -14.21
C SER A 131 8.48 -29.06 -14.71
N THR A 132 7.16 -28.92 -14.78
CA THR A 132 6.26 -29.97 -15.27
C THR A 132 6.22 -29.98 -16.80
N GLU A 133 6.38 -31.18 -17.39
CA GLU A 133 6.26 -31.42 -18.84
C GLU A 133 4.92 -30.89 -19.38
N LEU A 134 4.93 -30.29 -20.57
CA LEU A 134 3.81 -29.50 -21.10
C LEU A 134 2.49 -30.28 -21.18
N GLU A 135 2.52 -31.58 -21.45
CA GLU A 135 1.33 -32.43 -21.50
C GLU A 135 0.64 -32.66 -20.15
N SER A 136 1.33 -32.39 -19.04
CA SER A 136 0.86 -32.59 -17.67
C SER A 136 0.90 -31.32 -16.83
N ASN A 137 1.20 -30.18 -17.45
CA ASN A 137 1.32 -28.87 -16.79
C ASN A 137 -0.06 -28.27 -16.50
#